data_AF-A0AAN6EGX0-F1
#
_entry.id   AF-A0AAN6EGX0-F1
#
_cell.length_a   1.000
_cell.length_b   1.000
_cell.length_c   1.000
_cell.angle_alpha   90.00
_cell.angle_beta   90.00
_cell.angle_gamma   90.00
#
_symmetry.space_group_name_H-M   'P 1'
#
loop_
_entity.id
_entity.type
_entity.pdbx_description
1 polymer ?
#
loop_
_entity_poly.entity_id
_entity_poly.type
_entity_poly.pdbx_seq_one_letter_code
_entity_poly.pdbx_strand_id
1 'polypeptide(L)'
;MTFVPFEITLSAAPETAPAAGAAKVHASLSAPVQREVSPIGVYVQHYLRRLEKNDASDRTDHLQHHADHEAAEAANAVNDLSLDDDEEEEEDADLLSLDPKEWKQQDHYQVLGLSKLRYRATLEDIIKSHRKKVLRHHPDKKAAQGHLNDDRFFKCIQKAFDILTDDEKRRQWDSVDPEVSTDIPTGKEKGDFFAV
;
A
#
# COMPACT_ATOMS: atom_id res chain seq x y z
N MET A 1 0.88 15.11 -46.04
CA MET A 1 -0.38 15.86 -45.85
C MET A 1 -1.47 15.17 -46.68
N THR A 2 -2.39 14.46 -46.04
CA THR A 2 -3.56 13.86 -46.71
C THR A 2 -4.70 14.89 -46.68
N PHE A 3 -5.15 15.34 -47.86
CA PHE A 3 -6.28 16.27 -47.98
C PHE A 3 -7.58 15.48 -48.12
N VAL A 4 -8.54 15.70 -47.21
CA VAL A 4 -9.88 15.11 -47.30
C VAL A 4 -10.86 16.22 -47.72
N PRO A 5 -11.32 16.25 -48.98
CA PRO A 5 -12.30 17.25 -49.41
C PRO A 5 -13.67 16.93 -48.79
N PHE A 6 -14.24 17.89 -48.06
CA PHE A 6 -15.63 17.84 -47.62
C PHE A 6 -16.46 18.76 -48.51
N GLU A 7 -17.29 18.17 -49.37
CA GLU A 7 -18.24 18.93 -50.17
C GLU A 7 -19.50 19.22 -49.34
N ILE A 8 -19.72 20.48 -48.99
CA ILE A 8 -20.95 20.91 -48.32
C ILE A 8 -21.97 21.23 -49.41
N THR A 9 -22.90 20.32 -49.65
CA THR A 9 -24.08 20.58 -50.49
C THR A 9 -25.10 21.34 -49.66
N LEU A 10 -25.33 22.63 -49.96
CA LEU A 10 -26.43 23.38 -49.35
C LEU A 10 -27.76 22.82 -49.86
N SER A 11 -28.71 22.58 -48.94
CA SER A 11 -30.04 22.12 -49.30
C SER A 11 -30.81 23.22 -50.04
N ALA A 12 -31.71 22.82 -50.94
CA ALA A 12 -32.59 23.75 -51.65
C ALA A 12 -33.48 24.52 -50.65
N ALA A 13 -33.77 25.79 -50.95
CA ALA A 13 -34.65 26.59 -50.10
C ALA A 13 -36.06 25.96 -50.01
N PRO A 14 -36.73 26.04 -48.85
CA PRO A 14 -38.09 25.50 -48.70
C PRO A 14 -39.08 26.22 -49.60
N GLU A 15 -40.13 25.53 -50.06
CA GLU A 15 -41.17 26.09 -50.96
C GLU A 15 -41.94 27.28 -50.35
N THR A 16 -41.87 27.46 -49.03
CA THR A 16 -42.48 28.60 -48.31
C THR A 16 -41.61 29.85 -48.31
N ALA A 17 -40.44 29.83 -48.95
CA ALA A 17 -39.55 30.99 -49.01
C ALA A 17 -40.16 32.11 -49.86
N PRO A 18 -40.08 33.38 -49.42
CA PRO A 18 -40.57 34.50 -50.21
C PRO A 18 -39.83 34.58 -51.55
N ALA A 19 -40.54 34.95 -52.62
CA ALA A 19 -39.98 35.08 -53.97
C ALA A 19 -38.70 35.94 -53.96
N ALA A 20 -37.77 35.64 -54.88
CA ALA A 20 -36.35 36.01 -54.91
C ALA A 20 -35.96 37.52 -54.87
N GLY A 21 -36.83 38.41 -54.38
CA GLY A 21 -36.58 39.83 -54.16
C GLY A 21 -37.16 40.42 -52.86
N ALA A 22 -37.83 39.64 -52.00
CA ALA A 22 -38.41 40.16 -50.76
C ALA A 22 -37.58 39.88 -49.48
N ALA A 23 -36.45 39.17 -49.61
CA ALA A 23 -35.56 38.89 -48.48
C ALA A 23 -34.56 40.05 -48.29
N LYS A 24 -34.54 40.64 -47.09
CA LYS A 24 -33.55 41.64 -46.72
C LYS A 24 -32.20 40.94 -46.48
N VAL A 25 -31.23 41.15 -47.37
CA VAL A 25 -29.87 40.60 -47.22
C VAL A 25 -29.19 41.36 -46.07
N HIS A 26 -28.97 40.66 -44.95
CA HIS A 26 -28.34 41.26 -43.76
C HIS A 26 -26.80 41.24 -43.82
N ALA A 27 -26.19 40.30 -44.58
CA ALA A 27 -24.74 40.21 -44.79
C ALA A 27 -24.42 39.31 -46.00
N SER A 28 -23.25 39.53 -46.64
CA SER A 28 -22.69 38.61 -47.63
C SER A 28 -22.02 37.40 -46.95
N LEU A 29 -22.08 36.23 -47.57
CA LEU A 29 -21.38 35.03 -47.09
C LEU A 29 -19.86 35.28 -47.03
N SER A 30 -19.21 34.82 -45.97
CA SER A 30 -17.75 34.86 -45.85
C SER A 30 -17.10 33.90 -46.85
N ALA A 31 -15.92 34.25 -47.38
CA ALA A 31 -15.14 33.37 -48.23
C ALA A 31 -14.78 32.03 -47.52
N PRO A 32 -14.68 30.92 -48.25
CA PRO A 32 -14.30 29.63 -47.65
C PRO A 32 -12.90 29.71 -47.04
N VAL A 33 -12.76 29.20 -45.81
CA VAL A 33 -11.49 29.18 -45.08
C VAL A 33 -10.95 27.76 -45.05
N GLN A 34 -9.77 27.54 -45.61
CA GLN A 34 -9.04 26.29 -45.45
C GLN A 34 -8.46 26.21 -44.03
N ARG A 35 -8.72 25.11 -43.32
CA ARG A 35 -8.20 24.84 -41.98
C ARG A 35 -7.43 23.53 -41.99
N GLU A 36 -6.24 23.55 -41.41
CA GLU A 36 -5.50 22.32 -41.14
C GLU A 36 -6.15 21.62 -39.96
N VAL A 37 -6.74 20.46 -40.21
CA VAL A 37 -7.31 19.62 -39.15
C VAL A 37 -6.30 18.53 -38.84
N SER A 38 -5.72 18.58 -37.64
CA SER A 38 -4.94 17.47 -37.12
C SER A 38 -5.90 16.36 -36.66
N PRO A 39 -5.66 15.09 -37.02
CA PRO A 39 -6.49 14.00 -36.55
C PRO A 39 -6.18 13.76 -35.06
N ILE A 40 -6.96 14.39 -34.19
CA ILE A 40 -6.85 14.23 -32.74
C ILE A 40 -7.95 13.26 -32.30
N GLY A 41 -7.56 12.15 -31.68
CA GLY A 41 -8.53 11.19 -31.15
C GLY A 41 -7.90 9.87 -30.78
N VAL A 42 -8.49 9.20 -29.78
CA VAL A 42 -8.06 7.90 -29.27
C VAL A 42 -7.95 6.88 -30.40
N TYR A 43 -8.93 6.82 -31.30
CA TYR A 43 -8.92 5.90 -32.44
C TYR A 43 -7.81 6.19 -33.47
N VAL A 44 -7.47 7.45 -33.68
CA VAL A 44 -6.36 7.84 -34.57
C VAL A 44 -5.03 7.41 -33.94
N GLN A 45 -4.85 7.64 -32.64
CA GLN A 45 -3.65 7.22 -31.92
C GLN A 45 -3.49 5.69 -31.95
N HIS A 46 -4.58 4.93 -31.80
CA HIS A 46 -4.55 3.47 -31.95
C HIS A 46 -4.18 3.00 -33.35
N TYR A 47 -4.70 3.68 -34.39
CA TYR A 47 -4.36 3.37 -35.77
C TYR A 47 -2.88 3.65 -36.08
N LEU A 48 -2.36 4.80 -35.63
CA LEU A 48 -0.93 5.15 -35.76
C LEU A 48 -0.04 4.16 -35.00
N ARG A 49 -0.40 3.81 -33.76
CA ARG A 49 0.28 2.78 -32.98
C ARG A 49 0.26 1.43 -33.70
N ARG A 50 -0.83 1.05 -34.36
CA ARG A 50 -0.92 -0.20 -35.13
C ARG A 50 -0.01 -0.17 -36.36
N LEU A 51 0.10 0.98 -37.05
CA LEU A 51 1.04 1.15 -38.15
C LEU A 51 2.50 1.06 -37.68
N GLU A 52 2.84 1.70 -36.55
CA GLU A 52 4.17 1.62 -35.94
C GLU A 52 4.51 0.20 -35.45
N LYS A 53 3.53 -0.50 -34.86
CA LYS A 53 3.69 -1.84 -34.30
C LYS A 53 3.84 -2.95 -35.34
N ASN A 54 3.54 -2.69 -36.61
CA ASN A 54 3.65 -3.69 -37.67
C ASN A 54 5.11 -4.06 -38.02
N ASP A 55 6.12 -3.34 -37.49
CA ASP A 55 7.53 -3.62 -37.79
C ASP A 55 8.36 -4.25 -36.66
N ALA A 56 7.94 -4.30 -35.38
CA ALA A 56 8.84 -4.86 -34.34
C ALA A 56 8.26 -5.20 -32.94
N SER A 57 6.96 -5.06 -32.67
CA SER A 57 6.56 -4.78 -31.27
C SER A 57 6.21 -5.97 -30.36
N ASP A 58 6.32 -7.23 -30.79
CA ASP A 58 5.89 -8.36 -29.93
C ASP A 58 6.98 -8.78 -28.92
N ARG A 59 8.26 -8.66 -29.30
CA ARG A 59 9.38 -8.96 -28.39
C ARG A 59 9.69 -7.82 -27.42
N THR A 60 9.51 -6.57 -27.83
CA THR A 60 9.84 -5.40 -27.00
C THR A 60 8.84 -5.18 -25.88
N ASP A 61 7.56 -5.53 -26.07
CA ASP A 61 6.50 -5.34 -25.07
C ASP A 61 6.70 -6.26 -23.86
N HIS A 62 7.11 -7.52 -24.09
CA HIS A 62 7.45 -8.46 -23.02
C HIS A 62 8.70 -8.03 -22.23
N LEU A 63 9.74 -7.51 -22.89
CA LEU A 63 10.93 -6.98 -22.21
C LEU A 63 10.60 -5.72 -21.41
N GLN A 64 9.78 -4.82 -21.96
CA GLN A 64 9.35 -3.61 -21.27
C GLN A 64 8.52 -3.95 -20.03
N HIS A 65 7.56 -4.87 -20.14
CA HIS A 65 6.78 -5.33 -18.99
C HIS A 65 7.64 -5.98 -17.91
N HIS A 66 8.65 -6.76 -18.30
CA HIS A 66 9.61 -7.33 -17.35
C HIS A 66 10.43 -6.24 -16.67
N ALA A 67 10.94 -5.26 -17.43
CA ALA A 67 11.72 -4.15 -16.88
C ALA A 67 10.89 -3.23 -15.97
N ASP A 68 9.62 -2.99 -16.31
CA ASP A 68 8.70 -2.20 -15.49
C ASP A 68 8.34 -2.96 -14.20
N HIS A 69 8.16 -4.28 -14.27
CA HIS A 69 7.98 -5.11 -13.07
C HIS A 69 9.24 -5.13 -12.21
N GLU A 70 10.42 -5.29 -12.80
CA GLU A 70 11.71 -5.23 -12.10
C GLU A 70 11.93 -3.85 -11.45
N ALA A 71 11.58 -2.76 -12.14
CA ALA A 71 11.67 -1.41 -11.59
C ALA A 71 10.65 -1.18 -10.47
N ALA A 72 9.43 -1.74 -10.58
CA ALA A 72 8.42 -1.69 -9.53
C ALA A 72 8.77 -2.57 -8.33
N GLU A 73 9.41 -3.71 -8.56
CA GLU A 73 9.96 -4.60 -7.54
C GLU A 73 11.15 -3.94 -6.84
N ALA A 74 12.07 -3.30 -7.58
CA ALA A 74 13.16 -2.50 -7.01
C ALA A 74 12.66 -1.29 -6.20
N ALA A 75 11.56 -0.67 -6.65
CA ALA A 75 10.90 0.41 -5.91
C ALA A 75 10.07 -0.10 -4.71
N ASN A 76 9.65 -1.36 -4.70
CA ASN A 76 9.02 -2.01 -3.54
C ASN A 76 10.03 -2.70 -2.62
N ALA A 77 11.24 -2.98 -3.09
CA ALA A 77 12.32 -3.60 -2.31
C ALA A 77 12.82 -2.69 -1.18
N VAL A 78 12.53 -1.38 -1.24
CA VAL A 78 12.74 -0.48 -0.09
C VAL A 78 11.73 -0.72 1.04
N ASN A 79 10.68 -1.52 0.82
CA ASN A 79 9.68 -1.89 1.83
C ASN A 79 9.46 -3.40 1.96
N ASP A 80 10.13 -4.23 1.17
CA ASP A 80 9.96 -5.67 1.15
C ASP A 80 11.25 -6.40 1.48
N LEU A 81 11.28 -6.93 2.71
CA LEU A 81 11.97 -8.15 3.11
C LEU A 81 13.31 -8.42 2.39
N SER A 82 14.37 -7.78 2.88
CA SER A 82 15.63 -8.51 3.03
C SER A 82 15.40 -9.65 4.03
N LEU A 83 14.82 -10.74 3.53
CA LEU A 83 14.65 -12.06 4.17
C LEU A 83 16.00 -12.80 4.28
N ASP A 84 17.11 -12.07 4.29
CA ASP A 84 18.49 -12.58 4.23
C ASP A 84 19.33 -12.20 5.46
N ASP A 85 18.76 -11.50 6.45
CA ASP A 85 19.40 -11.30 7.77
C ASP A 85 18.56 -11.94 8.88
N ASP A 86 17.96 -13.09 8.56
CA ASP A 86 17.34 -13.95 9.56
C ASP A 86 18.44 -14.82 10.17
N GLU A 87 19.18 -14.26 11.14
CA GLU A 87 19.53 -15.06 12.30
C GLU A 87 18.20 -15.68 12.77
N GLU A 88 18.02 -16.98 12.50
CA GLU A 88 16.98 -17.78 13.12
C GLU A 88 17.25 -17.72 14.63
N GLU A 89 16.75 -16.68 15.30
CA GLU A 89 16.59 -16.72 16.74
C GLU A 89 15.75 -17.97 17.00
N GLU A 90 16.40 -19.00 17.52
CA GLU A 90 15.79 -20.25 17.93
C GLU A 90 14.56 -19.85 18.75
N GLU A 91 13.38 -20.14 18.20
CA GLU A 91 12.14 -19.82 18.89
C GLU A 91 12.11 -20.74 20.11
N ASP A 92 12.53 -20.20 21.26
CA ASP A 92 12.66 -20.94 22.52
C ASP A 92 11.42 -21.82 22.69
N ALA A 93 11.62 -23.13 22.88
CA ALA A 93 10.54 -24.10 22.97
C ALA A 93 9.49 -23.74 24.04
N ASP A 94 9.93 -22.98 25.05
CA ASP A 94 9.10 -22.44 26.13
C ASP A 94 8.05 -21.44 25.62
N LEU A 95 8.38 -20.61 24.62
CA LEU A 95 7.45 -19.63 24.04
C LEU A 95 6.32 -20.30 23.26
N LEU A 96 6.60 -21.43 22.60
CA LEU A 96 5.59 -22.15 21.83
C LEU A 96 4.52 -22.80 22.72
N SER A 97 4.86 -23.08 23.98
CA SER A 97 3.97 -23.68 24.98
C SER A 97 3.07 -22.68 25.71
N LEU A 98 3.19 -21.38 25.41
CA LEU A 98 2.45 -20.32 26.07
C LEU A 98 0.94 -20.45 25.87
N ASP A 99 0.19 -20.37 26.98
CA ASP A 99 -1.26 -20.41 26.94
C ASP A 99 -1.85 -19.00 26.68
N PRO A 100 -2.81 -18.83 25.75
CA PRO A 100 -3.36 -17.52 25.39
C PRO A 100 -4.08 -16.79 26.52
N LYS A 101 -4.46 -17.53 27.56
CA LYS A 101 -5.22 -17.03 28.69
C LYS A 101 -4.36 -16.21 29.64
N GLU A 102 -3.08 -16.56 29.76
CA GLU A 102 -2.11 -15.92 30.66
C GLU A 102 -1.32 -14.81 29.93
N TRP A 103 -1.93 -14.11 28.98
CA TRP A 103 -1.27 -13.07 28.18
C TRP A 103 -0.65 -11.95 29.03
N LYS A 104 -1.19 -11.68 30.23
CA LYS A 104 -0.70 -10.63 31.12
C LYS A 104 0.67 -10.92 31.74
N GLN A 105 1.09 -12.18 31.77
CA GLN A 105 2.38 -12.59 32.34
C GLN A 105 3.42 -12.84 31.24
N GLN A 106 3.05 -12.66 29.97
CA GLN A 106 3.88 -12.96 28.82
C GLN A 106 4.55 -11.69 28.32
N ASP A 107 5.84 -11.78 27.98
CA ASP A 107 6.53 -10.68 27.31
C ASP A 107 6.04 -10.57 25.84
N HIS A 108 5.20 -9.57 25.58
CA HIS A 108 4.66 -9.30 24.23
C HIS A 108 5.75 -8.93 23.22
N TYR A 109 6.86 -8.33 23.64
CA TYR A 109 7.98 -8.03 22.75
C TYR A 109 8.73 -9.32 22.40
N GLN A 110 8.90 -10.24 23.34
CA GLN A 110 9.52 -11.54 23.08
C GLN A 110 8.68 -12.42 22.15
N VAL A 111 7.35 -12.45 22.33
CA VAL A 111 6.42 -13.20 21.45
C VAL A 111 6.53 -12.75 19.98
N LEU A 112 6.71 -11.45 19.75
CA LEU A 112 6.89 -10.88 18.41
C LEU A 112 8.34 -10.99 17.89
N GLY A 113 9.30 -11.42 18.70
CA GLY A 113 10.73 -11.46 18.30
C GLY A 113 11.39 -10.08 18.32
N LEU A 114 10.87 -9.15 19.13
CA LEU A 114 11.42 -7.81 19.34
C LEU A 114 12.08 -7.68 20.71
N SER A 115 12.53 -8.80 21.30
CA SER A 115 13.18 -8.87 22.62
C SER A 115 14.37 -7.92 22.73
N LYS A 116 15.14 -7.73 21.64
CA LYS A 116 16.28 -6.80 21.57
C LYS A 116 15.86 -5.31 21.56
N LEU A 117 14.70 -5.00 20.99
CA LEU A 117 14.23 -3.62 20.78
C LEU A 117 13.31 -3.14 21.92
N ARG A 118 12.51 -4.03 22.55
CA ARG A 118 11.51 -3.71 23.60
C ARG A 118 10.81 -2.35 23.35
N TYR A 119 10.89 -1.42 24.30
CA TYR A 119 10.29 -0.08 24.24
C TYR A 119 10.81 0.80 23.09
N ARG A 120 11.94 0.47 22.47
CA ARG A 120 12.54 1.21 21.34
C ARG A 120 11.98 0.79 19.98
N ALA A 121 11.19 -0.28 19.91
CA ALA A 121 10.61 -0.76 18.67
C ALA A 121 9.64 0.28 18.06
N THR A 122 9.78 0.55 16.76
CA THR A 122 8.86 1.41 16.03
C THR A 122 7.60 0.65 15.60
N LEU A 123 6.54 1.37 15.25
CA LEU A 123 5.31 0.75 14.74
C LEU A 123 5.57 -0.09 13.49
N GLU A 124 6.47 0.37 12.62
CA GLU A 124 6.87 -0.35 11.41
C GLU A 124 7.55 -1.68 11.75
N ASP A 125 8.40 -1.72 12.78
CA ASP A 125 9.07 -2.94 13.23
C ASP A 125 8.07 -3.95 13.80
N ILE A 126 7.07 -3.47 14.55
CA ILE A 126 5.99 -4.29 15.10
C ILE A 126 5.14 -4.91 13.98
N ILE A 127 4.82 -4.15 12.94
CA ILE A 127 4.06 -4.65 11.78
C ILE A 127 4.89 -5.67 10.99
N LYS A 128 6.17 -5.39 10.76
CA LYS A 128 7.10 -6.29 10.05
C LYS A 128 7.26 -7.62 10.79
N SER A 129 7.51 -7.58 12.09
CA SER A 129 7.69 -8.78 12.92
C SER A 129 6.41 -9.60 13.05
N HIS A 130 5.25 -8.94 13.22
CA HIS A 130 3.95 -9.59 13.21
C HIS A 130 3.69 -10.33 11.89
N ARG A 131 3.93 -9.69 10.74
CA ARG A 131 3.77 -10.33 9.42
C ARG A 131 4.63 -11.59 9.30
N LYS A 132 5.89 -11.51 9.73
CA LYS A 132 6.82 -12.65 9.74
C LYS A 132 6.33 -13.79 10.64
N LYS A 133 5.91 -13.49 11.87
CA LYS A 133 5.41 -14.49 12.84
C LYS A 133 4.11 -15.16 12.38
N VAL A 134 3.18 -14.39 11.81
CA VAL A 134 1.92 -14.91 11.26
C VAL A 134 2.16 -15.89 10.12
N LEU A 135 3.07 -15.60 9.20
CA LEU A 135 3.40 -16.52 8.10
C LEU A 135 4.05 -17.81 8.59
N ARG A 136 4.87 -17.75 9.65
CA ARG A 136 5.51 -18.94 10.25
C ARG A 136 4.51 -19.83 10.98
N HIS A 137 3.63 -19.23 11.78
CA HIS A 137 2.71 -19.92 12.69
C HIS A 137 1.24 -19.88 12.25
N HIS A 138 0.99 -19.69 10.97
CA HIS A 138 -0.37 -19.64 10.44
C HIS A 138 -1.09 -20.98 10.70
N PRO A 139 -2.35 -20.97 11.20
CA PRO A 139 -3.08 -22.19 11.53
C PRO A 139 -3.27 -23.11 10.31
N ASP A 140 -3.39 -22.56 9.10
CA ASP A 140 -3.47 -23.34 7.85
C ASP A 140 -2.22 -24.21 7.61
N LYS A 141 -1.03 -23.65 7.86
CA LYS A 141 0.25 -24.36 7.70
C LYS A 141 0.44 -25.44 8.78
N LYS A 142 -0.05 -25.18 10.01
CA LYS A 142 -0.02 -26.14 11.13
C LYS A 142 -1.03 -27.27 10.96
N ALA A 143 -2.21 -26.97 10.41
CA ALA A 143 -3.21 -27.95 10.06
C ALA A 143 -2.68 -28.93 8.98
N ALA A 144 -1.95 -28.42 7.99
CA ALA A 144 -1.26 -29.26 6.99
C ALA A 144 -0.18 -30.17 7.59
N GLN A 145 0.38 -29.81 8.74
CA GLN A 145 1.39 -30.61 9.49
C GLN A 145 0.77 -31.59 10.50
N GLY A 146 -0.56 -31.70 10.58
CA GLY A 146 -1.26 -32.65 11.45
C GLY A 146 -1.49 -32.18 12.90
N HIS A 147 -1.16 -30.93 13.22
CA HIS A 147 -1.39 -30.33 14.55
C HIS A 147 -2.74 -29.60 14.57
N LEU A 148 -3.82 -30.34 14.79
CA LEU A 148 -5.20 -29.85 14.66
C LEU A 148 -5.70 -28.90 15.77
N ASN A 149 -4.89 -28.52 16.76
CA ASN A 149 -5.36 -27.72 17.90
C ASN A 149 -4.33 -26.74 18.52
N ASP A 150 -3.18 -26.54 17.88
CA ASP A 150 -2.11 -25.71 18.44
C ASP A 150 -2.19 -24.24 17.98
N ASP A 151 -3.40 -23.66 18.04
CA ASP A 151 -3.66 -22.25 17.72
C ASP A 151 -3.29 -21.30 18.88
N ARG A 152 -2.74 -21.85 19.96
CA ARG A 152 -2.43 -21.10 21.19
C ARG A 152 -1.42 -20.01 20.90
N PHE A 153 -0.29 -20.37 20.30
CA PHE A 153 0.76 -19.41 19.98
C PHE A 153 0.29 -18.33 19.00
N PHE A 154 -0.52 -18.69 17.99
CA PHE A 154 -1.12 -17.73 17.06
C PHE A 154 -1.99 -16.69 17.77
N LYS A 155 -2.79 -17.13 18.75
CA LYS A 155 -3.60 -16.22 19.58
C LYS A 155 -2.73 -15.31 20.45
N CYS A 156 -1.61 -15.81 20.98
CA CYS A 156 -0.64 -14.98 21.72
C CYS A 156 -0.01 -13.92 20.82
N ILE A 157 0.41 -14.26 19.59
CA ILE A 157 0.93 -13.30 18.60
C ILE A 157 -0.09 -12.20 18.32
N GLN A 158 -1.35 -12.57 18.08
CA GLN A 158 -2.40 -11.61 17.77
C GLN A 158 -2.68 -10.66 18.94
N LYS A 159 -2.61 -11.16 20.19
CA LYS A 159 -2.76 -10.34 21.40
C LYS A 159 -1.58 -9.41 21.62
N ALA A 160 -0.35 -9.89 21.43
CA ALA A 160 0.84 -9.06 21.52
C ALA A 160 0.77 -7.90 20.50
N PHE A 161 0.37 -8.18 19.27
CA PHE A 161 0.20 -7.15 18.24
C PHE A 161 -0.87 -6.11 18.59
N ASP A 162 -2.05 -6.53 19.09
CA ASP A 162 -3.13 -5.60 19.48
C ASP A 162 -2.72 -4.66 20.62
N ILE A 163 -1.86 -5.12 21.53
CA ILE A 163 -1.37 -4.30 22.66
C ILE A 163 -0.25 -3.36 22.22
N LEU A 164 0.69 -3.81 21.39
CA LEU A 164 1.83 -3.00 20.98
C LEU A 164 1.52 -2.02 19.83
N THR A 165 0.45 -2.25 19.06
CA THR A 165 0.03 -1.37 17.95
C THR A 165 -0.63 -0.08 18.43
N ASP A 166 -1.38 -0.15 19.53
CA ASP A 166 -2.09 1.00 20.10
C ASP A 166 -1.19 1.70 21.13
N ASP A 167 -0.85 2.97 20.88
CA ASP A 167 -0.01 3.77 21.75
C ASP A 167 -0.52 3.85 23.19
N GLU A 168 -1.83 3.87 23.41
CA GLU A 168 -2.40 3.94 24.76
C GLU A 168 -2.23 2.61 25.48
N LYS A 169 -2.53 1.50 24.81
CA LYS A 169 -2.37 0.15 25.38
C LYS A 169 -0.90 -0.20 25.60
N ARG A 170 -0.02 0.20 24.68
CA ARG A 170 1.43 0.01 24.80
C ARG A 170 1.97 0.73 26.02
N ARG A 171 1.57 1.98 26.25
CA ARG A 171 1.95 2.73 27.46
C ARG A 171 1.42 2.09 28.73
N GLN A 172 0.18 1.62 28.73
CA GLN A 172 -0.41 0.94 29.89
C GLN A 172 0.35 -0.35 30.21
N TRP A 173 0.73 -1.11 29.19
CA TRP A 173 1.53 -2.33 29.32
C TRP A 173 2.93 -2.02 29.84
N ASP A 174 3.66 -1.10 29.21
CA ASP A 174 5.02 -0.72 29.60
C ASP A 174 5.07 -0.10 31.01
N SER A 175 3.95 0.43 31.52
CA SER A 175 3.85 0.95 32.89
C SER A 175 3.67 -0.12 33.97
N VAL A 176 3.25 -1.33 33.59
CA VAL A 176 2.98 -2.45 34.51
C VAL A 176 4.15 -3.43 34.52
N ASP A 177 5.34 -2.97 34.11
CA ASP A 177 6.54 -3.81 34.05
C ASP A 177 6.87 -4.43 35.43
N PRO A 178 6.80 -5.76 35.57
CA PRO A 178 7.07 -6.45 36.83
C PRO A 178 8.53 -6.35 37.27
N GLU A 179 9.46 -5.95 36.40
CA GLU A 179 10.86 -5.68 36.78
C GLU A 179 11.05 -4.30 37.44
N VAL A 180 10.08 -3.39 37.30
CA VAL A 180 10.14 -2.07 37.94
C VAL A 180 9.64 -2.20 39.37
N SER A 181 10.57 -2.08 40.33
CA SER A 181 10.21 -2.05 41.75
C SER A 181 9.21 -0.92 42.01
N THR A 182 8.02 -1.31 42.44
CA THR A 182 6.98 -0.42 42.98
C THR A 182 7.28 -0.03 44.43
N ASP A 183 8.54 -0.09 44.85
CA ASP A 183 9.00 0.52 46.09
C ASP A 183 8.75 2.03 46.00
N ILE A 184 7.58 2.45 46.47
CA ILE A 184 7.27 3.84 46.76
C ILE A 184 8.34 4.26 47.78
N PRO A 185 9.25 5.20 47.46
CA PRO A 185 10.17 5.71 48.46
C PRO A 185 9.31 6.33 49.55
N THR A 186 9.18 5.63 50.67
CA THR A 186 8.41 6.07 51.83
C THR A 186 9.26 7.10 52.55
N GLY A 187 9.39 8.27 51.92
CA GLY A 187 10.22 9.37 52.38
C GLY A 187 9.48 10.26 53.36
N LYS A 188 9.52 9.90 54.64
CA LYS A 188 9.64 10.90 55.71
C LYS A 188 10.73 10.46 56.66
N GLU A 189 11.95 10.31 56.15
CA GLU A 189 13.11 10.48 57.02
C GLU A 189 13.22 11.97 57.34
N LYS A 190 13.12 12.31 58.64
CA LYS A 190 13.33 13.67 59.13
C LYS A 190 14.82 13.98 59.03
N GLY A 191 15.28 14.37 57.85
CA GLY A 191 16.57 15.01 57.68
C GLY A 191 16.48 16.47 58.14
N ASP A 192 17.42 16.90 58.99
CA ASP A 192 17.56 18.30 59.40
C ASP A 192 18.08 19.16 58.23
N PHE A 193 17.17 19.47 57.30
CA PHE A 193 17.45 20.19 56.06
C PHE A 193 17.80 21.68 56.27
N PHE A 194 17.61 22.23 57.47
CA PHE A 194 17.79 23.66 57.78
C PHE A 194 18.92 23.97 58.78
N ALA A 195 19.79 23.02 59.11
CA ALA A 195 20.97 23.33 59.91
C ALA A 195 22.04 24.01 59.03
N VAL A 196 22.12 25.34 59.14
CA VAL A 196 23.17 26.21 58.59
C VAL A 196 24.26 26.42 59.62
#